data_AF-A0A949FJA9-F1
#
_entry.id   AF-A0A949FJA9-F1
#
_cell.length_a   1.000
_cell.length_b   1.000
_cell.length_c   1.000
_cell.angle_alpha   90.00
_cell.angle_beta   90.00
_cell.angle_gamma   90.00
#
_symmetry.space_group_name_H-M   'P 1'
#
loop_
_entity.id
_entity.type
_entity.pdbx_description
1 polymer ?
#
loop_
_entity_poly.entity_id
_entity_poly.type
_entity_poly.pdbx_seq_one_letter_code
_entity_poly.pdbx_strand_id
1 'polypeptide(L)'
;LFDRSVASHNTVQVDSQDQAEFIGSFRTGWRYRARCETVRSDDGSFELIGSHDAYQCGSQRITHRRRFFATSDRFTIEDRLILCDRHGNEKTEPSIASAASSDRSAAVFGQVARARFLFHDACRLEQVSDSSIRIRVGSSSIVMQASTVIRIIPAEWSPDFGVRVATHLVEATFASVPGSASFQFALEA
;
A
#
# COMPACT_ATOMS: atom_id res chain seq x y z
N LEU A 1 -19.48 -3.49 -3.89
CA LEU A 1 -18.66 -3.91 -2.74
C LEU A 1 -17.17 -3.77 -3.06
N PHE A 2 -16.71 -4.27 -4.22
CA PHE A 2 -15.31 -4.12 -4.66
C PHE A 2 -14.81 -2.67 -4.63
N ASP A 3 -15.57 -1.71 -5.17
CA ASP A 3 -15.15 -0.30 -5.27
C ASP A 3 -14.98 0.41 -3.89
N ARG A 4 -15.33 -0.27 -2.79
CA ARG A 4 -15.13 0.23 -1.41
C ARG A 4 -14.06 -0.55 -0.65
N SER A 5 -13.52 -1.61 -1.25
CA SER A 5 -12.48 -2.42 -0.63
C SER A 5 -11.11 -1.77 -0.84
N VAL A 6 -10.23 -1.95 0.12
CA VAL A 6 -8.80 -1.61 0.02
C VAL A 6 -8.16 -2.26 -1.21
N ALA A 7 -8.67 -3.42 -1.64
CA ALA A 7 -8.15 -4.13 -2.81
C ALA A 7 -8.32 -3.37 -4.14
N SER A 8 -9.22 -2.41 -4.22
CA SER A 8 -9.41 -1.57 -5.41
C SER A 8 -8.69 -0.22 -5.33
N HIS A 9 -7.90 0.02 -4.29
CA HIS A 9 -7.31 1.33 -4.02
C HIS A 9 -5.78 1.30 -4.02
N ASN A 10 -5.20 2.47 -4.26
CA ASN A 10 -3.76 2.66 -4.31
C ASN A 10 -3.16 2.69 -2.91
N THR A 11 -3.19 1.59 -2.17
CA THR A 11 -2.74 1.49 -0.78
C THR A 11 -2.36 0.04 -0.41
N VAL A 12 -1.95 -0.18 0.84
CA VAL A 12 -1.57 -1.50 1.37
C VAL A 12 -2.74 -2.17 2.05
N GLN A 13 -2.93 -3.46 1.76
CA GLN A 13 -3.84 -4.39 2.43
C GLN A 13 -3.06 -5.43 3.24
N VAL A 14 -3.49 -5.73 4.49
CA VAL A 14 -2.91 -6.79 5.33
C VAL A 14 -3.97 -7.89 5.55
N ASP A 15 -3.62 -9.15 5.33
CA ASP A 15 -4.49 -10.34 5.50
C ASP A 15 -5.87 -10.23 4.83
N SER A 16 -5.93 -9.55 3.68
CA SER A 16 -7.17 -9.28 2.95
C SER A 16 -8.21 -8.45 3.71
N GLN A 17 -7.79 -7.74 4.76
CA GLN A 17 -8.67 -6.90 5.58
C GLN A 17 -8.83 -5.50 4.98
N ASP A 18 -10.03 -4.95 5.06
CA ASP A 18 -10.26 -3.55 4.74
C ASP A 18 -9.81 -2.65 5.90
N GLN A 19 -9.48 -1.40 5.58
CA GLN A 19 -8.94 -0.44 6.55
C GLN A 19 -10.02 0.11 7.50
N ALA A 20 -11.29 -0.09 7.17
CA ALA A 20 -12.44 0.30 7.99
C ALA A 20 -13.50 -0.79 7.99
N GLU A 21 -14.31 -0.83 9.04
CA GLU A 21 -15.46 -1.72 9.11
C GLU A 21 -16.68 -1.08 8.43
N PHE A 22 -17.30 -1.77 7.48
CA PHE A 22 -18.53 -1.32 6.84
C PHE A 22 -19.73 -2.14 7.32
N ILE A 23 -20.72 -1.48 7.91
CA ILE A 23 -21.97 -2.08 8.41
C ILE A 23 -23.11 -1.69 7.46
N GLY A 24 -23.62 -2.68 6.71
CA GLY A 24 -24.62 -2.45 5.66
C GLY A 24 -24.09 -1.51 4.57
N SER A 25 -25.00 -0.79 3.90
CA SER A 25 -24.64 0.00 2.72
C SER A 25 -24.08 1.40 3.01
N PHE A 26 -24.20 1.92 4.24
CA PHE A 26 -23.87 3.33 4.51
C PHE A 26 -23.23 3.62 5.88
N ARG A 27 -23.12 2.63 6.76
CA ARG A 27 -22.54 2.85 8.09
C ARG A 27 -21.09 2.38 8.09
N THR A 28 -20.22 3.18 8.66
CA THR A 28 -18.88 2.75 9.04
C THR A 28 -18.93 2.43 10.52
N GLY A 29 -18.51 1.22 10.90
CA GLY A 29 -18.32 0.85 12.29
C GLY A 29 -17.04 1.48 12.82
N TRP A 30 -16.04 0.63 13.10
CA TRP A 30 -14.73 1.11 13.50
C TRP A 30 -14.02 1.92 12.38
N ARG A 31 -13.37 3.02 12.79
CA ARG A 31 -12.57 3.90 11.92
C ARG A 31 -11.15 3.99 12.43
N TYR A 32 -10.20 3.79 11.53
CA TYR A 32 -8.80 4.09 11.76
C TYR A 32 -8.56 5.59 11.95
N ARG A 33 -7.45 5.92 12.58
CA ARG A 33 -6.93 7.28 12.74
C ARG A 33 -5.78 7.50 11.77
N ALA A 34 -6.05 8.26 10.72
CA ALA A 34 -4.99 8.75 9.83
C ALA A 34 -4.30 9.97 10.44
N ARG A 35 -3.00 10.09 10.21
CA ARG A 35 -2.17 11.23 10.60
C ARG A 35 -1.34 11.69 9.43
N CYS A 36 -1.23 13.00 9.27
CA CYS A 36 -0.20 13.62 8.44
C CYS A 36 0.99 13.93 9.36
N GLU A 37 2.11 13.25 9.15
CA GLU A 37 3.32 13.38 9.98
C GLU A 37 4.25 14.48 9.46
N THR A 38 4.35 14.62 8.14
CA THR A 38 5.24 15.60 7.51
C THR A 38 4.67 16.04 6.18
N VAL A 39 4.73 17.34 5.90
CA VAL A 39 4.57 17.92 4.57
C VAL A 39 5.70 18.90 4.37
N ARG A 40 6.49 18.72 3.31
CA ARG A 40 7.57 19.62 2.94
C ARG A 40 7.57 19.82 1.43
N SER A 41 7.85 21.05 1.03
CA SER A 41 8.10 21.41 -0.36
C SER A 41 9.24 22.40 -0.35
N ASP A 42 10.24 22.15 -1.18
CA ASP A 42 11.37 23.05 -1.43
C ASP A 42 11.55 23.26 -2.93
N ASP A 43 12.59 23.99 -3.31
CA ASP A 43 12.93 24.22 -4.71
C ASP A 43 13.42 22.92 -5.35
N GLY A 44 12.48 22.19 -5.96
CA GLY A 44 12.75 21.00 -6.75
C GLY A 44 12.36 19.67 -6.09
N SER A 45 11.86 19.67 -4.85
CA SER A 45 11.33 18.45 -4.24
C SER A 45 10.06 18.65 -3.40
N PHE A 46 9.32 17.56 -3.25
CA PHE A 46 8.12 17.46 -2.42
C PHE A 46 8.15 16.18 -1.59
N GLU A 47 7.79 16.28 -0.31
CA GLU A 47 7.68 15.15 0.61
C GLU A 47 6.37 15.21 1.41
N LEU A 48 5.67 14.08 1.44
CA LEU A 48 4.48 13.86 2.28
C LEU A 48 4.62 12.53 3.01
N ILE A 49 4.53 12.55 4.33
CA ILE A 49 4.51 11.35 5.16
C ILE A 49 3.20 11.30 5.93
N GLY A 50 2.49 10.18 5.81
CA GLY A 50 1.28 9.93 6.58
C GLY A 50 1.23 8.49 7.10
N SER A 51 0.45 8.27 8.16
CA SER A 51 0.27 6.96 8.77
C SER A 51 -1.16 6.71 9.22
N HIS A 52 -1.51 5.45 9.43
CA HIS A 52 -2.76 5.06 10.06
C HIS A 52 -2.67 3.72 10.82
N ASP A 53 -3.57 3.57 11.79
CA ASP A 53 -3.65 2.42 12.72
C ASP A 53 -4.70 1.37 12.30
N ALA A 54 -5.09 1.32 11.03
CA ALA A 54 -6.17 0.45 10.52
C ALA A 54 -6.02 -1.03 10.87
N TYR A 55 -4.77 -1.50 11.01
CA TYR A 55 -4.42 -2.88 11.31
C TYR A 55 -3.99 -3.07 12.78
N GLN A 56 -4.47 -2.21 13.68
CA GLN A 56 -4.27 -2.35 15.13
C GLN A 56 -5.47 -2.99 15.86
N CYS A 57 -6.48 -3.46 15.12
CA CYS A 57 -7.65 -4.10 15.72
C CYS A 57 -7.37 -5.57 16.09
N GLY A 58 -7.94 -6.02 17.22
CA GLY A 58 -7.82 -7.41 17.68
C GLY A 58 -6.40 -7.81 18.07
N SER A 59 -5.87 -8.86 17.42
CA SER A 59 -4.50 -9.35 17.61
C SER A 59 -3.49 -8.65 16.70
N GLN A 60 -3.95 -7.91 15.68
CA GLN A 60 -3.06 -7.17 14.81
C GLN A 60 -2.56 -5.92 15.53
N ARG A 61 -1.29 -5.59 15.32
CA ARG A 61 -0.65 -4.41 15.93
C ARG A 61 0.20 -3.68 14.91
N ILE A 62 -0.33 -3.52 13.70
CA ILE A 62 0.40 -2.93 12.59
C ILE A 62 -0.09 -1.50 12.35
N THR A 63 0.87 -0.58 12.31
CA THR A 63 0.69 0.76 11.74
C THR A 63 1.19 0.75 10.31
N HIS A 64 0.40 1.25 9.38
CA HIS A 64 0.86 1.51 8.02
C HIS A 64 1.32 2.97 7.93
N ARG A 65 2.56 3.20 7.50
CA ARG A 65 3.12 4.51 7.20
C ARG A 65 3.53 4.57 5.74
N ARG A 66 3.05 5.57 5.01
CA ARG A 66 3.41 5.84 3.63
C ARG A 66 4.16 7.15 3.51
N ARG A 67 5.23 7.14 2.73
CA ARG A 67 5.98 8.33 2.31
C ARG A 67 5.86 8.49 0.80
N PHE A 68 5.51 9.69 0.38
CA PHE A 68 5.60 10.16 -1.00
C PHE A 68 6.78 11.12 -1.09
N PHE A 69 7.63 10.92 -2.09
CA PHE A 69 8.73 11.82 -2.40
C PHE A 69 8.78 12.09 -3.89
N ALA A 70 8.86 13.35 -4.31
CA ALA A 70 8.89 13.72 -5.71
C ALA A 70 10.04 14.69 -6.00
N THR A 71 10.67 14.53 -7.16
CA THR A 71 11.55 15.48 -7.83
C THR A 71 11.01 15.75 -9.24
N SER A 72 11.69 16.58 -10.03
CA SER A 72 11.26 16.89 -11.41
C SER A 72 11.23 15.68 -12.36
N ASP A 73 11.99 14.63 -12.05
CA ASP A 73 12.21 13.46 -12.90
C ASP A 73 11.74 12.14 -12.29
N ARG A 74 11.35 12.15 -11.01
CA ARG A 74 11.06 10.93 -10.25
C ARG A 74 9.98 11.14 -9.21
N PHE A 75 9.19 10.10 -9.00
CA PHE A 75 8.24 9.99 -7.91
C PHE A 75 8.45 8.65 -7.19
N THR A 76 8.53 8.67 -5.87
CA THR A 76 8.76 7.49 -5.04
C THR A 76 7.66 7.36 -4.00
N ILE A 77 7.12 6.17 -3.86
CA ILE A 77 6.24 5.76 -2.77
C ILE A 77 6.99 4.74 -1.92
N GLU A 78 7.09 4.97 -0.62
CA GLU A 78 7.63 4.00 0.34
C GLU A 78 6.56 3.66 1.37
N ASP A 79 6.21 2.38 1.44
CA ASP A 79 5.29 1.85 2.43
C ASP A 79 6.07 1.09 3.51
N ARG A 80 5.73 1.36 4.77
CA ARG A 80 6.22 0.63 5.94
C ARG A 80 5.07 0.13 6.78
N LEU A 81 5.14 -1.15 7.13
CA LEU A 81 4.28 -1.80 8.11
C LEU A 81 5.07 -1.97 9.39
N ILE A 82 4.67 -1.25 10.43
CA ILE A 82 5.40 -1.10 11.68
C ILE A 82 4.66 -1.86 12.77
N LEU A 83 5.35 -2.76 13.46
CA LEU A 83 4.81 -3.42 14.65
C LEU A 83 4.75 -2.41 15.79
N CYS A 84 3.61 -2.33 16.46
CA CYS A 84 3.40 -1.47 17.61
C CYS A 84 3.08 -2.27 18.89
N ASP A 85 3.39 -1.68 20.04
CA ASP A 85 2.90 -2.18 21.33
C ASP A 85 1.41 -1.84 21.54
N ARG A 86 0.84 -2.22 22.69
CA ARG A 86 -0.56 -1.94 23.05
C ARG A 86 -0.88 -0.45 23.21
N HIS A 87 0.13 0.41 23.31
CA HIS A 87 0.00 1.85 23.44
C HIS A 87 0.25 2.57 22.11
N GLY A 88 0.54 1.83 21.03
CA GLY A 88 0.82 2.38 19.69
C GLY A 88 2.28 2.79 19.49
N ASN A 89 3.19 2.43 20.39
CA ASN A 89 4.62 2.72 20.23
C ASN A 89 5.27 1.71 19.29
N GLU A 90 6.10 2.19 18.37
CA GLU A 90 6.91 1.34 17.48
C GLU A 90 7.78 0.36 18.27
N LYS A 91 7.70 -0.92 17.92
CA LYS A 91 8.60 -1.96 18.38
C LYS A 91 9.54 -2.31 17.24
N THR A 92 10.83 -2.10 17.46
CA THR A 92 11.87 -2.71 16.65
C THR A 92 11.75 -4.24 16.78
N GLU A 93 11.97 -4.96 15.68
CA GLU A 93 12.02 -6.44 15.63
C GLU A 93 12.60 -7.01 16.94
N PRO A 94 11.87 -7.86 17.68
CA PRO A 94 12.49 -8.58 18.77
C PRO A 94 13.59 -9.46 18.16
N SER A 95 14.80 -9.45 18.73
CA SER A 95 15.73 -10.54 18.45
C SER A 95 14.96 -11.84 18.73
N ILE A 96 15.04 -12.79 17.79
CA ILE A 96 14.24 -14.02 17.71
C ILE A 96 14.32 -14.92 18.99
N ALA A 97 15.05 -14.51 20.03
CA ALA A 97 15.40 -15.28 21.20
C ALA A 97 14.39 -15.27 22.38
N SER A 98 13.17 -14.74 22.26
CA SER A 98 12.21 -14.78 23.39
C SER A 98 10.78 -15.24 23.05
N ALA A 99 10.64 -16.09 22.02
CA ALA A 99 9.41 -16.82 21.73
C ALA A 99 9.16 -17.97 22.74
N ALA A 100 9.04 -17.61 24.03
CA ALA A 100 8.55 -18.49 25.09
C ALA A 100 7.74 -17.67 26.11
N SER A 101 6.77 -16.91 25.61
CA SER A 101 5.65 -16.50 26.44
C SER A 101 4.41 -16.42 25.55
N SER A 102 3.25 -16.65 26.14
CA SER A 102 1.90 -16.68 25.56
C SER A 102 1.45 -15.34 24.95
N ASP A 103 2.32 -14.66 24.22
CA ASP A 103 2.17 -13.29 23.78
C ASP A 103 1.63 -13.24 22.35
N ARG A 104 0.57 -12.45 22.17
CA ARG A 104 -0.17 -12.30 20.89
C ARG A 104 0.69 -11.65 19.78
N SER A 105 1.96 -11.35 20.05
CA SER A 105 2.95 -10.82 19.12
C SER A 105 3.41 -11.86 18.08
N ALA A 106 3.38 -13.16 18.40
CA ALA A 106 3.69 -14.21 17.43
C ALA A 106 2.68 -14.28 16.25
N ALA A 107 1.44 -13.82 16.46
CA ALA A 107 0.39 -13.81 15.44
C ALA A 107 0.57 -12.73 14.35
N VAL A 108 1.54 -11.81 14.53
CA VAL A 108 1.86 -10.77 13.53
C VAL A 108 2.85 -11.30 12.50
N PHE A 109 3.69 -12.28 12.87
CA PHE A 109 4.63 -12.90 11.95
C PHE A 109 3.89 -13.97 11.11
N GLY A 110 3.94 -13.83 9.79
CA GLY A 110 3.23 -14.69 8.83
C GLY A 110 2.00 -14.05 8.17
N GLN A 111 1.67 -12.80 8.51
CA GLN A 111 0.66 -12.04 7.78
C GLN A 111 1.14 -11.74 6.36
N VAL A 112 0.17 -11.61 5.44
CA VAL A 112 0.46 -11.27 4.04
C VAL A 112 0.02 -9.84 3.77
N ALA A 113 0.98 -9.00 3.39
CA ALA A 113 0.71 -7.64 2.97
C ALA A 113 0.89 -7.44 1.46
N ARG A 114 -0.02 -6.67 0.87
CA ARG A 114 -0.05 -6.37 -0.57
C ARG A 114 -0.27 -4.89 -0.79
N ALA A 115 0.64 -4.22 -1.48
CA ALA A 115 0.37 -2.90 -2.04
C ALA A 115 -0.30 -3.07 -3.41
N ARG A 116 -1.29 -2.22 -3.70
CA ARG A 116 -1.94 -2.20 -5.01
C ARG A 116 -1.88 -0.83 -5.64
N PHE A 117 -1.88 -0.82 -6.97
CA PHE A 117 -2.02 0.37 -7.80
C PHE A 117 -3.00 0.07 -8.94
N LEU A 118 -4.19 0.65 -8.86
CA LEU A 118 -5.18 0.60 -9.93
C LEU A 118 -4.84 1.67 -10.97
N PHE A 119 -4.81 1.27 -12.24
CA PHE A 119 -4.51 2.17 -13.35
C PHE A 119 -5.80 2.49 -14.12
N HIS A 120 -5.81 3.66 -14.76
CA HIS A 120 -6.85 4.05 -15.70
C HIS A 120 -6.87 3.09 -16.91
N ASP A 121 -8.01 2.85 -17.54
CA ASP A 121 -8.16 1.91 -18.68
C ASP A 121 -7.38 2.35 -19.93
N ALA A 122 -7.10 3.65 -20.04
CA ALA A 122 -6.20 4.21 -21.05
C ALA A 122 -4.73 3.80 -20.86
N CYS A 123 -4.33 3.33 -19.68
CA CYS A 123 -2.98 2.85 -19.44
C CYS A 123 -2.75 1.51 -20.14
N ARG A 124 -1.56 1.36 -20.73
CA ARG A 124 -1.05 0.07 -21.20
C ARG A 124 0.12 -0.33 -20.32
N LEU A 125 -0.01 -1.47 -19.67
CA LEU A 125 0.99 -2.01 -18.76
C LEU A 125 1.74 -3.16 -19.43
N GLU A 126 3.06 -3.15 -19.32
CA GLU A 126 3.94 -4.19 -19.83
C GLU A 126 4.89 -4.62 -18.71
N GLN A 127 4.91 -5.92 -18.38
CA GLN A 127 5.85 -6.46 -17.40
C GLN A 127 7.25 -6.51 -18.03
N VAL A 128 8.22 -5.79 -17.44
CA VAL A 128 9.60 -5.73 -17.93
C VAL A 128 10.51 -6.73 -17.20
N SER A 129 10.30 -6.91 -15.90
CA SER A 129 10.93 -7.92 -15.05
C SER A 129 10.02 -8.27 -13.88
N ASP A 130 10.38 -9.20 -13.00
CA ASP A 130 9.57 -9.54 -11.82
C ASP A 130 9.31 -8.36 -10.87
N SER A 131 10.12 -7.30 -10.94
CA SER A 131 10.01 -6.13 -10.07
C SER A 131 9.83 -4.81 -10.84
N SER A 132 9.61 -4.86 -12.16
CA SER A 132 9.40 -3.65 -12.96
C SER A 132 8.35 -3.79 -14.04
N ILE A 133 7.61 -2.70 -14.24
CA ILE A 133 6.67 -2.54 -15.34
C ILE A 133 6.92 -1.25 -16.08
N ARG A 134 6.53 -1.24 -17.35
CA ARG A 134 6.37 -0.03 -18.14
C ARG A 134 4.90 0.35 -18.22
N ILE A 135 4.61 1.63 -18.07
CA ILE A 135 3.25 2.21 -18.12
C ILE A 135 3.23 3.23 -19.24
N ARG A 136 2.36 3.03 -20.23
CA ARG A 136 2.16 3.97 -21.35
C ARG A 136 0.76 4.56 -21.36
N VAL A 137 0.65 5.85 -21.65
CA VAL A 137 -0.62 6.57 -21.90
C VAL A 137 -0.38 7.57 -23.05
N GLY A 138 -1.05 7.37 -24.18
CA GLY A 138 -0.81 8.19 -25.37
C GLY A 138 0.65 8.14 -25.81
N SER A 139 1.32 9.29 -25.88
CA SER A 139 2.76 9.41 -26.18
C SER A 139 3.66 9.40 -24.95
N SER A 140 3.10 9.36 -23.74
CA SER A 140 3.87 9.34 -22.49
C SER A 140 4.19 7.91 -22.06
N SER A 141 5.42 7.70 -21.57
CA SER A 141 5.87 6.43 -21.01
C SER A 141 6.64 6.66 -19.71
N ILE A 142 6.34 5.87 -18.70
CA ILE A 142 7.08 5.81 -17.44
C ILE A 142 7.41 4.37 -17.11
N VAL A 143 8.46 4.18 -16.31
CA VAL A 143 8.80 2.89 -15.71
C VAL A 143 8.50 2.96 -14.22
N MET A 144 7.81 1.94 -13.70
CA MET A 144 7.70 1.69 -12.28
C MET A 144 8.64 0.55 -11.90
N GLN A 145 9.58 0.83 -10.99
CA GLN A 145 10.47 -0.14 -10.36
C GLN A 145 10.05 -0.34 -8.90
N ALA A 146 9.90 -1.59 -8.48
CA ALA A 146 9.56 -1.95 -7.12
C ALA A 146 10.74 -2.64 -6.42
N SER A 147 10.77 -2.56 -5.09
CA SER A 147 11.71 -3.32 -4.25
C SER A 147 11.27 -4.76 -3.99
N THR A 148 10.13 -5.18 -4.56
CA THR A 148 9.54 -6.50 -4.37
C THR A 148 8.94 -7.01 -5.68
N VAL A 149 8.51 -8.27 -5.69
CA VAL A 149 7.82 -8.88 -6.85
C VAL A 149 6.47 -8.21 -7.06
N ILE A 150 6.20 -7.85 -8.31
CA ILE A 150 4.96 -7.23 -8.75
C ILE A 150 4.30 -8.05 -9.86
N ARG A 151 2.97 -7.99 -9.91
CA ARG A 151 2.17 -8.65 -10.95
C ARG A 151 1.12 -7.69 -11.49
N ILE A 152 0.94 -7.70 -12.80
CA ILE A 152 -0.20 -7.08 -13.46
C ILE A 152 -1.38 -8.05 -13.38
N ILE A 153 -2.51 -7.60 -12.85
CA ILE A 153 -3.72 -8.41 -12.65
C ILE A 153 -4.90 -7.69 -13.35
N PRO A 154 -5.77 -8.41 -14.08
CA PRO A 154 -7.01 -7.83 -14.57
C PRO A 154 -7.85 -7.25 -13.43
N ALA A 155 -8.46 -6.10 -13.69
CA ALA A 155 -9.25 -5.37 -12.71
C ALA A 155 -10.42 -4.67 -13.41
N GLU A 156 -11.30 -4.05 -12.61
CA GLU A 156 -12.35 -3.17 -13.09
C GLU A 156 -12.29 -1.85 -12.32
N TRP A 157 -12.67 -0.76 -12.99
CA TRP A 157 -12.94 0.51 -12.34
C TRP A 157 -14.29 1.06 -12.79
N SER A 158 -14.92 1.86 -11.94
CA SER A 158 -16.27 2.36 -12.14
C SER A 158 -16.25 3.89 -12.28
N PRO A 159 -16.10 4.43 -13.50
CA PRO A 159 -15.99 5.88 -13.72
C PRO A 159 -17.30 6.64 -13.47
N ASP A 160 -18.44 5.96 -13.61
CA ASP A 160 -19.77 6.53 -13.41
C ASP A 160 -20.72 5.48 -12.81
N PHE A 161 -21.86 5.91 -12.29
CA PHE A 161 -22.84 5.05 -11.66
C PHE A 161 -23.40 4.03 -12.67
N GLY A 162 -23.19 2.74 -12.36
CA GLY A 162 -23.61 1.65 -13.23
C GLY A 162 -22.68 1.36 -14.40
N VAL A 163 -21.58 2.11 -14.55
CA VAL A 163 -20.55 1.85 -15.56
C VAL A 163 -19.41 1.06 -14.93
N ARG A 164 -18.98 -0.02 -15.59
CA ARG A 164 -17.75 -0.76 -15.26
C ARG A 164 -16.88 -0.86 -16.50
N VAL A 165 -15.60 -0.54 -16.32
CA VAL A 165 -14.61 -0.57 -17.39
C VAL A 165 -13.48 -1.50 -16.97
N ALA A 166 -13.14 -2.44 -17.84
CA ALA A 166 -12.00 -3.32 -17.63
C ALA A 166 -10.70 -2.51 -17.62
N THR A 167 -9.83 -2.80 -16.66
CA THR A 167 -8.53 -2.17 -16.51
C THR A 167 -7.54 -3.17 -15.89
N HIS A 168 -6.40 -2.68 -15.42
CA HIS A 168 -5.39 -3.46 -14.72
C HIS A 168 -5.07 -2.83 -13.37
N LEU A 169 -4.74 -3.69 -12.42
CA LEU A 169 -4.07 -3.31 -11.18
C LEU A 169 -2.68 -3.94 -11.16
N VAL A 170 -1.76 -3.27 -10.47
CA VAL A 170 -0.48 -3.86 -10.11
C VAL A 170 -0.52 -4.23 -8.65
N GLU A 171 -0.23 -5.50 -8.34
CA GLU A 171 -0.14 -6.01 -6.99
C GLU A 171 1.33 -6.31 -6.66
N ALA A 172 1.80 -5.76 -5.55
CA ALA A 172 3.13 -5.97 -5.01
C ALA A 172 3.03 -6.68 -3.65
N THR A 173 3.69 -7.82 -3.51
CA THR A 173 3.63 -8.60 -2.26
C THR A 173 4.81 -8.25 -1.37
N PHE A 174 4.58 -7.91 -0.10
CA PHE A 174 5.64 -7.64 0.86
C PHE A 174 6.40 -8.93 1.19
N ALA A 175 7.71 -8.84 1.40
CA ALA A 175 8.53 -9.98 1.81
C ALA A 175 8.20 -10.47 3.23
N SER A 176 7.79 -9.55 4.11
CA SER A 176 7.45 -9.83 5.50
C SER A 176 6.47 -8.80 6.06
N VAL A 177 5.82 -9.16 7.16
CA VAL A 177 5.07 -8.25 8.04
C VAL A 177 5.57 -8.49 9.47
N PRO A 178 6.08 -7.47 10.18
CA PRO A 178 6.34 -6.10 9.70
C PRO A 178 7.38 -6.07 8.56
N GLY A 179 7.40 -4.98 7.79
CA GLY A 179 8.23 -4.90 6.59
C GLY A 179 8.00 -3.64 5.77
N SER A 180 8.67 -3.54 4.62
CA SER A 180 8.58 -2.38 3.74
C SER A 180 8.62 -2.74 2.26
N ALA A 181 8.01 -1.89 1.44
CA ALA A 181 8.13 -1.92 -0.01
C ALA A 181 8.30 -0.49 -0.55
N SER A 182 9.12 -0.32 -1.58
CA SER A 182 9.26 0.95 -2.29
C SER A 182 8.92 0.79 -3.77
N PHE A 183 8.39 1.87 -4.34
CA PHE A 183 7.94 1.97 -5.73
C PHE A 183 8.45 3.29 -6.29
N GLN A 184 9.31 3.22 -7.29
CA GLN A 184 9.88 4.37 -7.98
C GLN A 184 9.30 4.46 -9.38
N PHE A 185 8.77 5.63 -9.72
CA PHE A 185 8.26 6.01 -11.03
C PHE A 185 9.21 7.03 -11.63
N ALA A 186 9.64 6.80 -12.87
CA ALA A 186 10.49 7.72 -13.62
C ALA A 186 10.09 7.73 -15.09
N LEU A 187 10.37 8.83 -15.78
CA LEU A 187 10.23 8.91 -17.24
C LEU A 187 11.09 7.83 -17.89
N GLU A 188 10.56 7.19 -18.93
CA GLU A 188 11.37 6.34 -19.79
C GLU A 188 12.31 7.24 -20.61
N ALA A 189 13.62 7.01 -20.48
CA ALA A 189 14.66 7.76 -21.18
C ALA A 189 14.74 7.36 -22.66
#